data_AF-A0A6N6P579-F1
#
_entry.id   AF-A0A6N6P579-F1
#
_cell.length_a   1.000
_cell.length_b   1.000
_cell.length_c   1.000
_cell.angle_alpha   90.00
_cell.angle_beta   90.00
_cell.angle_gamma   90.00
#
_symmetry.space_group_name_H-M   'P 1'
#
loop_
_entity.id
_entity.type
_entity.pdbx_description
1 polymer ?
#
loop_
_entity_poly.entity_id
_entity_poly.type
_entity_poly.pdbx_seq_one_letter_code
_entity_poly.pdbx_strand_id
1 'polypeptide(L)' 'MTRLPAGLYRDPADRLIVATVRALALLLATHERKLRTSRLVPLWPA' A
#
# COMPACT_ATOMS: atom_id res chain seq x y z
N MET A 1 14.68 9.04 -3.28
CA MET A 1 13.55 9.94 -2.95
C MET A 1 12.25 9.14 -3.05
N THR A 2 11.57 8.93 -1.91
CA THR A 2 10.35 8.11 -1.81
C THR A 2 9.16 8.89 -2.38
N ARG A 3 8.87 8.72 -3.67
CA ARG A 3 7.74 9.39 -4.31
C ARG A 3 6.44 8.67 -3.93
N LEU A 4 5.53 9.37 -3.26
CA LEU A 4 4.21 8.84 -2.93
C LEU A 4 3.46 8.51 -4.22
N PRO A 5 2.83 7.33 -4.33
CA PRO A 5 2.12 6.93 -5.55
C PRO A 5 0.95 7.87 -5.79
N ALA A 6 1.04 8.67 -6.86
CA ALA A 6 0.05 9.69 -7.18
C ALA A 6 -1.36 9.13 -7.40
N GLY A 7 -1.51 7.84 -7.76
CA GLY A 7 -2.82 7.24 -8.05
C GLY A 7 -3.72 6.93 -6.84
N LEU A 8 -3.20 6.96 -5.61
CA LEU A 8 -3.97 6.64 -4.40
C LEU A 8 -4.61 7.94 -3.86
N TYR A 9 -5.63 8.45 -4.56
CA TYR A 9 -6.14 9.82 -4.36
C TYR A 9 -7.18 10.01 -3.24
N ARG A 10 -7.60 8.98 -2.50
CA ARG A 10 -8.74 9.13 -1.56
C ARG A 10 -8.46 9.04 -0.07
N ASP A 11 -7.34 8.46 0.36
CA ASP A 11 -7.05 8.35 1.80
C ASP A 11 -5.55 8.61 2.08
N PRO A 12 -5.21 9.63 2.89
CA PRO A 12 -3.82 9.86 3.30
C PRO A 12 -3.23 8.69 4.12
N ALA A 13 -4.04 7.92 4.87
CA ALA A 13 -3.57 6.76 5.62
C ALA A 13 -3.09 5.64 4.68
N ASP A 14 -3.86 5.34 3.63
CA ASP A 14 -3.48 4.33 2.62
C ASP A 14 -2.11 4.66 1.98
N ARG A 15 -1.82 5.95 1.79
CA ARG A 15 -0.54 6.40 1.23
C ARG A 15 0.62 6.10 2.18
N LEU A 16 0.44 6.36 3.47
CA LEU A 16 1.43 6.06 4.49
C LEU A 16 1.67 4.56 4.62
N ILE A 17 0.59 3.75 4.56
CA ILE A 17 0.69 2.29 4.58
C ILE A 17 1.52 1.80 3.39
N VAL A 18 1.15 2.21 2.15
CA VAL A 18 1.86 1.79 0.94
C VAL A 18 3.32 2.25 0.96
N ALA A 19 3.59 3.49 1.38
CA ALA A 19 4.95 4.02 1.47
C ALA A 19 5.79 3.23 2.48
N THR A 20 5.23 2.93 3.65
CA THR A 20 5.90 2.16 4.72
C THR A 20 6.22 0.75 4.25
N VAL A 21 5.23 0.05 3.69
CA VAL A 21 5.41 -1.32 3.18
C VAL A 21 6.49 -1.39 2.11
N ARG A 22 6.51 -0.42 1.18
CA ARG A 22 7.56 -0.34 0.14
C ARG A 22 8.93 0.00 0.69
N ALA A 23 9.01 0.96 1.61
CA ALA A 23 10.28 1.40 2.18
C ALA A 23 10.94 0.31 3.03
N LEU A 24 10.13 -0.51 3.71
CA LEU A 24 10.60 -1.59 4.58
C LEU A 24 10.59 -2.97 3.88
N ALA A 25 10.22 -3.04 2.61
CA ALA A 25 10.08 -4.29 1.84
C ALA A 25 9.24 -5.37 2.56
N LEU A 26 8.12 -4.96 3.15
CA LEU A 26 7.21 -5.85 3.90
C LEU A 26 6.08 -6.39 3.02
N LEU A 27 5.38 -7.41 3.52
CA LEU A 27 4.09 -7.86 2.99
C LEU A 27 2.95 -7.15 3.76
N LEU A 28 1.90 -6.73 3.06
CA LEU A 28 0.74 -6.09 3.68
C LEU A 28 -0.37 -7.12 3.99
N ALA A 29 -0.73 -7.25 5.26
CA ALA A 29 -1.95 -7.92 5.70
C ALA A 29 -3.09 -6.89 5.82
N THR A 30 -4.17 -7.06 5.07
CA THR A 30 -5.32 -6.15 5.13
C THR A 30 -6.60 -6.81 4.59
N HIS A 31 -7.75 -6.45 5.17
CA HIS A 31 -9.07 -6.79 4.62
C HIS A 31 -9.58 -5.74 3.62
N GLU A 32 -8.91 -4.59 3.50
CA GLU A 32 -9.33 -3.50 2.63
C GLU A 32 -9.28 -3.89 1.16
N ARG A 33 -10.45 -3.95 0.53
CA ARG A 33 -10.60 -4.41 -0.86
C ARG A 33 -9.81 -3.55 -1.84
N LYS A 34 -9.79 -2.23 -1.63
CA LYS A 34 -9.08 -1.29 -2.51
C LYS A 34 -7.58 -1.59 -2.55
N LEU A 35 -6.95 -1.76 -1.39
CA LEU A 35 -5.53 -2.08 -1.29
C LEU A 35 -5.22 -3.44 -1.90
N ARG A 36 -6.07 -4.45 -1.63
CA ARG A 36 -5.94 -5.79 -2.23
C ARG A 36 -6.00 -5.77 -3.77
N THR A 37 -6.86 -4.94 -4.36
CA THR A 37 -6.98 -4.83 -5.83
C THR A 37 -5.99 -3.89 -6.48
N SER A 38 -5.36 -2.99 -5.72
CA SER A 38 -4.50 -1.92 -6.25
C SER A 38 -3.19 -2.40 -6.86
N ARG A 39 -2.72 -3.61 -6.48
CA ARG A 39 -1.40 -4.17 -6.84
C ARG A 39 -0.21 -3.24 -6.53
N LEU A 40 -0.38 -2.28 -5.62
CA LEU A 40 0.66 -1.32 -5.27
C LEU A 40 1.72 -1.88 -4.32
N VAL A 41 1.36 -2.89 -3.53
CA VAL A 41 2.23 -3.56 -2.56
C VAL A 41 1.97 -5.07 -2.59
N PRO A 42 2.98 -5.90 -2.26
CA PRO A 42 2.77 -7.33 -2.13
C PRO A 42 1.89 -7.61 -0.89
N LEU A 43 0.99 -8.58 -1.02
CA LEU A 43 0.04 -8.95 0.03
C LEU A 43 0.55 -10.16 0.79
N TRP A 44 0.25 -10.22 2.08
CA TRP A 44 0.43 -11.44 2.85
C TRP A 44 -0.52 -12.52 2.30
N PRO A 45 -0.03 -13.72 1.95
CA PRO A 45 -0.88 -14.80 1.47
C PRO A 45 -1.86 -15.21 2.58
N ALA A 46 -3.16 -15.22 2.25
CA ALA A 46 -4.23 -15.57 3.18
C ALA A 46 -4.16 -17.04 3.61
#